data_AF-A0A9E2IVR0-F1
#
_entry.id   AF-A0A9E2IVR0-F1
#
_cell.length_a   1.000
_cell.length_b   1.000
_cell.length_c   1.000
_cell.angle_alpha   90.00
_cell.angle_beta   90.00
_cell.angle_gamma   90.00
#
_symmetry.space_group_name_H-M   'P 1'
#
loop_
_entity.id
_entity.type
_entity.pdbx_description
1 polymer ?
#
loop_
_entity_poly.entity_id
_entity_poly.type
_entity_poly.pdbx_seq_one_letter_code
_entity_poly.pdbx_strand_id
1 'polypeptide(L)'
;MLKGELVFSLLIFVGSLLLFWVTGSFQEGRTVLQDAQMGPAFWPRFILGCLIILSGIVSVGTIRKIAKEKAWGESLMTMDRGRVRFFAAIGLIVAYLFLLKITGFIITTPLFMIAF
;
A
#
# COMPACT_ATOMS: atom_id res chain seq x y z
N MET A 1 16.86 3.17 13.10
CA MET A 1 15.57 2.47 12.85
C MET A 1 14.42 3.42 12.52
N LEU A 2 14.23 4.49 13.31
CA LEU A 2 13.15 5.48 13.17
C LEU A 2 13.02 6.10 11.76
N LYS A 3 14.14 6.38 11.09
CA LYS A 3 14.10 6.97 9.74
C LYS A 3 13.52 6.04 8.68
N GLY A 4 13.82 4.74 8.74
CA GLY A 4 13.27 3.78 7.78
C GLY A 4 11.78 3.53 7.98
N GLU A 5 11.32 3.57 9.23
CA GLU A 5 9.89 3.55 9.58
C GLU A 5 9.18 4.80 9.05
N LEU A 6 9.80 5.98 9.18
CA LEU A 6 9.28 7.21 8.61
C LEU A 6 9.18 7.16 7.08
N VAL A 7 10.23 6.70 6.39
CA VAL A 7 10.20 6.57 4.93
C VAL A 7 9.09 5.61 4.50
N PHE A 8 8.94 4.50 5.20
CA PHE A 8 7.92 3.50 4.91
C PHE A 8 6.51 4.02 5.17
N SER A 9 6.29 4.66 6.32
CA SER A 9 4.99 5.24 6.66
C SER A 9 4.63 6.36 5.70
N LEU A 10 5.60 7.18 5.27
CA LEU A 10 5.39 8.22 4.27
C LEU A 10 5.05 7.62 2.89
N LEU A 11 5.74 6.56 2.47
CA LEU A 11 5.43 5.85 1.22
C LEU A 11 4.01 5.28 1.23
N ILE A 12 3.59 4.65 2.33
CA ILE A 12 2.23 4.14 2.49
C ILE A 12 1.22 5.30 2.50
N PHE A 13 1.52 6.38 3.21
CA PHE A 13 0.64 7.55 3.29
C PHE A 13 0.41 8.18 1.91
N VAL A 14 1.49 8.44 1.15
CA VAL A 14 1.40 9.00 -0.20
C VAL A 14 0.74 8.01 -1.16
N GLY A 15 1.12 6.72 -1.12
CA GLY A 15 0.51 5.69 -1.95
C GLY A 15 -0.98 5.52 -1.70
N SER A 16 -1.39 5.52 -0.43
CA SER A 16 -2.81 5.42 -0.04
C SER A 16 -3.61 6.67 -0.42
N LEU A 17 -3.03 7.87 -0.33
CA LEU A 17 -3.63 9.11 -0.85
C LEU A 17 -3.85 9.06 -2.36
N LEU A 18 -2.84 8.63 -3.13
CA LEU A 18 -2.95 8.49 -4.59
C LEU A 18 -4.02 7.46 -4.97
N LEU A 19 -4.02 6.30 -4.31
CA LEU A 19 -5.06 5.29 -4.53
C LEU A 19 -6.44 5.79 -4.13
N PHE A 20 -6.55 6.56 -3.04
CA PHE A 20 -7.80 7.14 -2.59
C PHE A 20 -8.36 8.09 -3.65
N TRP A 21 -7.50 8.92 -4.24
CA TRP A 21 -7.85 9.75 -5.38
C TRP A 21 -8.35 8.92 -6.58
N VAL A 22 -7.67 7.81 -6.90
CA VAL A 22 -8.09 6.89 -7.98
C VAL A 22 -9.46 6.28 -7.70
N THR A 23 -9.83 6.01 -6.44
CA THR A 23 -11.20 5.53 -6.14
C THR A 23 -12.30 6.54 -6.50
N GLY A 24 -11.96 7.81 -6.73
CA GLY A 24 -12.88 8.82 -7.26
C GLY A 24 -13.29 8.58 -8.71
N SER A 25 -12.49 7.85 -9.49
CA SER A 25 -12.80 7.50 -10.88
C SER A 25 -13.62 6.20 -11.01
N PHE A 26 -13.88 5.51 -9.90
CA PHE A 26 -14.76 4.35 -9.92
C PHE A 26 -16.16 4.86 -10.24
N GLN A 27 -16.71 4.48 -11.39
CA GLN A 27 -18.08 4.82 -11.74
C GLN A 27 -18.97 4.34 -10.58
N GLU A 28 -19.54 5.29 -9.85
CA GLU A 28 -20.61 5.00 -8.90
C GLU A 28 -21.74 4.46 -9.74
N GLY A 29 -21.82 3.13 -9.83
CA GLY A 29 -22.86 2.45 -10.57
C GLY A 29 -24.19 3.01 -10.09
N ARG A 30 -24.85 3.82 -10.92
CA ARG A 30 -26.26 4.20 -10.76
C ARG A 30 -27.10 2.96 -11.01
N THR A 31 -26.96 1.95 -10.17
CA THR A 31 -27.94 0.87 -10.08
C THR A 31 -28.76 1.19 -8.85
N VAL A 32 -29.82 1.96 -9.11
CA VAL A 32 -30.90 2.38 -8.21
C VAL A 32 -31.67 1.18 -7.59
N LEU A 33 -31.22 -0.06 -7.83
CA LEU A 33 -31.93 -1.28 -7.47
C LEU A 33 -30.91 -2.34 -7.03
N GLN A 34 -30.67 -2.44 -5.73
CA GLN A 34 -30.68 -3.69 -4.95
C GLN A 34 -30.13 -3.43 -3.54
N ASP A 35 -30.96 -3.76 -2.57
CA ASP A 35 -30.86 -3.45 -1.16
C ASP A 35 -29.50 -3.79 -0.51
N ALA A 36 -29.05 -2.90 0.38
CA ALA A 36 -28.02 -3.13 1.40
C ALA A 36 -26.57 -3.44 0.95
N GLN A 37 -26.22 -3.39 -0.34
CA GLN A 37 -24.82 -3.60 -0.75
C GLN A 37 -24.05 -2.29 -0.91
N MET A 38 -23.00 -2.14 -0.10
CA MET A 38 -22.04 -1.05 -0.19
C MET A 38 -21.42 -1.02 -1.60
N GLY A 39 -21.46 0.15 -2.25
CA GLY A 39 -20.95 0.30 -3.62
C GLY A 39 -19.48 -0.10 -3.76
N PRO A 40 -19.00 -0.41 -4.98
CA PRO A 40 -17.67 -0.96 -5.23
C PRO A 40 -16.52 -0.04 -4.77
N ALA A 41 -16.80 1.25 -4.56
CA ALA A 41 -15.84 2.22 -4.03
C ALA A 41 -15.78 2.27 -2.49
N PHE A 42 -16.78 1.73 -1.77
CA PHE A 42 -16.88 1.86 -0.32
C PHE A 42 -15.71 1.18 0.41
N TRP A 43 -15.50 -0.12 0.18
CA TRP A 43 -14.44 -0.89 0.83
C TRP A 43 -13.04 -0.37 0.53
N PRO A 44 -12.69 -0.08 -0.75
CA PRO A 44 -11.43 0.58 -1.06
C PRO A 44 -11.24 1.90 -0.31
N ARG A 45 -12.23 2.79 -0.32
CA ARG A 45 -12.14 4.09 0.38
C ARG A 45 -12.00 3.92 1.88
N PHE A 46 -12.72 2.98 2.49
CA PHE A 46 -12.66 2.72 3.92
C PHE A 46 -11.27 2.24 4.36
N ILE A 47 -10.72 1.22 3.68
CA ILE A 47 -9.39 0.68 3.99
C ILE A 47 -8.31 1.74 3.75
N LEU A 48 -8.40 2.47 2.64
CA LEU A 48 -7.46 3.55 2.33
C LEU A 48 -7.54 4.67 3.37
N GLY A 49 -8.74 5.04 3.83
CA GLY A 49 -8.93 5.99 4.91
C GLY A 49 -8.23 5.55 6.20
N CYS A 50 -8.40 4.28 6.61
CA CYS A 50 -7.69 3.72 7.76
C CYS A 50 -6.17 3.77 7.57
N LEU A 51 -5.66 3.40 6.39
CA LEU A 51 -4.23 3.43 6.08
C LEU A 51 -3.67 4.85 6.14
N ILE A 52 -4.37 5.83 5.58
CA ILE A 52 -3.98 7.25 5.62
C ILE A 52 -3.89 7.73 7.08
N ILE A 53 -4.89 7.43 7.90
CA ILE A 53 -4.91 7.84 9.32
C ILE A 53 -3.76 7.19 10.09
N LEU A 54 -3.62 5.86 10.01
CA LEU A 54 -2.60 5.12 10.76
C LEU A 54 -1.18 5.52 10.34
N SER A 55 -0.93 5.58 9.02
CA SER A 55 0.39 5.99 8.50
C SER A 55 0.70 7.45 8.80
N GLY A 56 -0.31 8.33 8.83
CA GLY A 56 -0.16 9.72 9.27
C GLY A 56 0.24 9.82 10.74
N ILE A 57 -0.46 9.10 11.64
CA ILE A 57 -0.14 9.07 13.08
C ILE A 57 1.28 8.55 13.31
N VAL A 58 1.66 7.45 12.67
CA VAL A 58 3.01 6.87 12.78
C VAL A 58 4.07 7.83 12.27
N SER A 59 3.83 8.49 11.12
CA SER A 59 4.77 9.47 10.55
C SER A 59 4.97 10.66 11.48
N VAL A 60 3.89 11.25 11.99
CA VAL A 60 3.97 12.40 12.91
C VAL A 60 4.63 12.02 14.23
N GLY A 61 4.29 10.85 14.80
CA GLY A 61 4.93 10.34 16.02
C GLY A 61 6.43 10.13 15.84
N THR A 62 6.83 9.59 14.69
CA THR A 62 8.23 9.33 14.35
C THR A 62 9.00 10.64 14.11
N ILE A 63 8.41 11.62 13.41
CA ILE A 63 9.00 12.95 13.21
C ILE A 63 9.23 13.64 14.55
N ARG A 64 8.22 13.64 15.44
CA ARG A 64 8.34 14.23 16.78
C ARG A 64 9.46 13.58 17.59
N LYS A 65 9.60 12.26 17.50
CA LYS A 65 10.66 11.51 18.19
C LYS A 65 12.05 11.84 17.65
N ILE A 66 12.22 11.86 16.32
CA ILE A 66 13.49 12.25 15.66
C ILE A 66 13.87 13.70 15.99
N ALA A 67 12.90 14.62 15.97
CA ALA A 67 13.13 16.04 16.30
C ALA A 67 13.56 16.22 17.76
N LYS A 68 12.97 15.45 18.69
CA LYS A 68 13.30 15.48 20.12
C LYS A 68 14.69 14.88 20.40
N GLU A 69 15.06 13.82 19.68
CA GLU A 69 16.32 13.10 19.88
C GLU A 69 17.50 13.68 19.06
N LYS A 70 17.29 14.72 18.23
CA LYS A 70 18.30 15.32 17.31
C LYS A 70 19.08 14.27 16.47
N ALA A 71 18.51 13.09 16.27
CA ALA A 71 19.16 11.93 15.63
C ALA A 71 19.15 12.01 14.09
N TRP A 72 19.39 13.20 13.53
CA TRP A 72 19.34 13.43 12.08
C TRP A 72 20.56 12.85 11.32
N GLY A 73 21.53 12.24 12.01
CA GLY A 73 22.80 11.77 11.42
C GLY A 73 22.86 10.30 10.98
N GLU A 74 21.94 9.41 11.36
CA GLU A 74 22.07 7.99 11.01
C GLU A 74 21.63 7.66 9.57
N SER A 75 22.34 6.72 8.92
CA SER A 75 22.10 6.26 7.55
C SER A 75 20.65 5.80 7.33
N LEU A 76 20.09 6.19 6.17
CA LEU A 76 18.66 6.12 5.84
C LEU A 76 18.15 4.72 5.48
N MET A 77 19.04 3.77 5.15
CA MET A 77 18.65 2.44 4.67
C MET A 77 19.47 1.36 5.35
N THR A 78 19.05 0.94 6.54
CA THR A 78 19.32 -0.44 6.97
C THR A 78 18.23 -1.31 6.36
N MET A 79 18.56 -2.00 5.27
CA MET A 79 17.64 -2.92 4.59
C MET A 79 17.51 -4.18 5.44
N ASP A 80 16.53 -4.20 6.33
CA ASP A 80 16.25 -5.39 7.15
C ASP A 80 15.62 -6.50 6.28
N ARG A 81 15.83 -7.77 6.65
CA ARG A 81 15.37 -8.96 5.92
C ARG A 81 13.85 -8.95 5.72
N GLY A 82 13.10 -8.40 6.68
CA GLY A 82 11.66 -8.19 6.56
C GLY A 82 11.26 -7.19 5.47
N ARG A 83 12.02 -6.11 5.30
CA ARG A 83 11.78 -5.10 4.25
C ARG A 83 12.07 -5.64 2.86
N VAL A 84 13.14 -6.43 2.71
CA VAL A 84 13.44 -7.12 1.45
C VAL A 84 12.29 -8.04 1.05
N ARG A 85 11.76 -8.82 1.99
CA ARG A 85 10.62 -9.71 1.72
C ARG A 85 9.36 -8.94 1.32
N PHE A 86 9.11 -7.78 1.94
CA PHE A 86 7.99 -6.91 1.57
C PHE A 86 8.14 -6.34 0.15
N PHE A 87 9.30 -5.79 -0.20
CA PHE A 87 9.54 -5.27 -1.56
C PHE A 87 9.55 -6.38 -2.61
N ALA A 88 10.06 -7.57 -2.27
CA ALA A 88 9.99 -8.75 -3.13
C ALA A 88 8.54 -9.18 -3.37
N ALA A 89 7.69 -9.17 -2.34
CA ALA A 89 6.27 -9.47 -2.48
C ALA A 89 5.55 -8.44 -3.36
N ILE A 90 5.83 -7.14 -3.20
CA ILE A 90 5.31 -6.10 -4.11
C ILE A 90 5.76 -6.38 -5.55
N GLY A 91 7.05 -6.66 -5.74
CA GLY A 91 7.61 -6.97 -7.05
C GLY A 91 6.93 -8.17 -7.71
N LEU A 92 6.69 -9.25 -6.95
CA LEU A 92 5.92 -10.41 -7.40
C LEU A 92 4.48 -10.02 -7.77
N ILE A 93 3.77 -9.24 -6.95
CA ILE A 93 2.39 -8.82 -7.27
C ILE A 93 2.36 -8.01 -8.57
N VAL A 94 3.29 -7.07 -8.74
CA VAL A 94 3.37 -6.27 -9.98
C VAL A 94 3.68 -7.16 -11.18
N ALA A 95 4.67 -8.06 -11.05
CA ALA A 95 5.01 -9.02 -12.10
C ALA A 95 3.83 -9.93 -12.46
N TYR A 96 3.06 -10.40 -11.47
CA TYR A 96 1.86 -11.19 -11.66
C TYR A 96 0.82 -10.45 -12.50
N LEU A 97 0.52 -9.19 -12.15
CA LEU A 97 -0.47 -8.38 -12.88
C LEU A 97 -0.05 -8.12 -14.34
N PHE A 98 1.24 -7.90 -14.59
CA PHE A 98 1.76 -7.75 -15.94
C PHE A 98 1.72 -9.06 -16.74
N LEU A 99 2.17 -10.17 -16.15
CA LEU A 99 2.13 -11.48 -16.81
C LEU A 99 0.69 -11.91 -17.09
N LEU A 100 -0.24 -11.66 -16.18
CA LEU A 100 -1.65 -12.02 -16.36
C LEU A 100 -2.22 -11.37 -17.64
N LYS A 101 -1.82 -10.15 -17.98
CA LYS A 101 -2.22 -9.48 -19.23
C LYS A 101 -1.63 -10.14 -20.48
N ILE A 102 -0.46 -10.77 -20.39
CA ILE A 102 0.27 -11.36 -21.53
C ILE A 102 -0.10 -12.83 -21.72
N THR A 103 0.01 -13.63 -20.67
CA THR A 103 -0.13 -15.09 -20.69
C THR A 103 -1.50 -15.58 -20.23
N GLY A 104 -2.32 -14.71 -19.65
CA GLY A 104 -3.63 -15.07 -19.12
C GLY A 104 -3.56 -15.77 -17.76
N PHE A 105 -4.73 -15.92 -17.13
CA PHE A 105 -4.86 -16.45 -15.77
C PHE A 105 -4.33 -17.88 -15.63
N ILE A 106 -4.68 -18.78 -16.56
CA ILE A 106 -4.39 -20.22 -16.47
C ILE A 106 -2.89 -20.52 -16.34
N ILE A 107 -2.04 -19.79 -17.05
CA ILE A 107 -0.57 -20.00 -17.02
C ILE A 107 0.06 -19.28 -15.82
N THR A 108 -0.42 -18.08 -15.52
CA THR A 108 0.22 -17.19 -14.53
C THR A 108 -0.02 -17.66 -13.09
N THR A 109 -1.22 -18.14 -12.78
CA THR A 109 -1.61 -18.54 -11.42
C THR A 109 -0.79 -19.70 -10.83
N PRO A 110 -0.59 -20.85 -11.51
CA PRO A 110 0.22 -21.93 -10.96
C PRO A 110 1.70 -21.54 -10.84
N LEU A 111 2.24 -20.76 -11.79
CA LEU A 111 3.62 -20.28 -11.74
C LEU A 111 3.88 -19.43 -10.49
N PHE A 112 2.95 -18.52 -10.16
CA PHE A 112 3.06 -17.65 -9.00
C PHE A 112 2.73 -18.35 -7.68
N MET A 113 1.83 -19.35 -7.67
CA MET A 113 1.55 -20.15 -6.47
C MET A 113 2.76 -20.98 -6.02
N ILE A 114 3.64 -21.39 -6.93
CA ILE A 114 4.87 -22.12 -6.59
C ILE A 114 5.97 -21.16 -6.11
N ALA A 115 5.97 -19.91 -6.59
CA ALA A 115 7.00 -18.92 -6.32
C ALA A 115 6.80 -18.15 -4.99
N PHE A 116 5.60 -18.18 -4.43
CA PHE A 116 5.22 -17.46 -3.20
C PHE A 116 5.38 -18.33 -1.96
#